data_AF-A0A7K1XSG4-F1
#
_entry.id   AF-A0A7K1XSG4-F1
#
_cell.length_a   1.000
_cell.length_b   1.000
_cell.length_c   1.000
_cell.angle_alpha   90.00
_cell.angle_beta   90.00
_cell.angle_gamma   90.00
#
_symmetry.space_group_name_H-M   'P 1'
#
loop_
_entity.id
_entity.type
_entity.pdbx_description
1 polymer ?
#
loop_
_entity_poly.entity_id
_entity_poly.type
_entity_poly.pdbx_seq_one_letter_code
_entity_poly.pdbx_strand_id
1 'polypeptide(L)'
;MKKAIKIWLTGIFMIMLQSCHSQSNDLDSVIAKYDHTDFSGLKNASVYRRSLGNQDNTSIYFVNIYRGKCSPYVVELNDDSKAIVEISNKLVLKSCGKDYLSRAEIEKILEKYVLYNLCLIQVDNEGNVYINPDRSDLPILLRKSSSSPPGDIGLFKAYKGNWYIRK
;
A
#
# COMPACT_ATOMS: atom_id res chain seq x y z
N MET A 1 28.50 55.61 15.48
CA MET A 1 27.31 55.11 14.73
C MET A 1 27.68 53.87 13.93
N LYS A 2 27.46 52.65 14.45
CA LYS A 2 27.62 51.40 13.69
C LYS A 2 26.51 50.39 14.04
N LYS A 3 25.54 50.35 13.13
CA LYS A 3 24.71 49.24 12.63
C LYS A 3 24.20 48.18 13.64
N ALA A 4 22.89 48.27 13.91
CA ALA A 4 22.06 47.18 14.39
C ALA A 4 21.60 46.32 13.20
N ILE A 5 21.99 45.04 13.18
CA ILE A 5 21.32 43.99 12.40
C ILE A 5 21.46 42.71 13.22
N LYS A 6 20.44 42.37 14.03
CA LYS A 6 20.29 41.03 14.60
C LYS A 6 19.03 40.42 14.00
N ILE A 7 19.31 39.50 13.09
CA ILE A 7 18.40 38.85 12.16
C ILE A 7 17.42 37.99 12.93
N TRP A 8 16.14 38.18 12.62
CA TRP A 8 15.03 37.29 12.91
C TRP A 8 15.36 35.87 12.45
N LEU A 9 15.58 34.96 13.40
CA LEU A 9 15.93 33.56 13.15
C LEU A 9 14.93 32.66 13.89
N THR A 10 13.65 32.94 13.68
CA THR A 10 12.53 32.17 14.23
C THR A 10 11.43 32.08 13.17
N GLY A 11 11.69 31.34 12.09
CA GLY A 11 10.74 31.23 10.99
C GLY A 11 11.00 30.09 10.00
N ILE A 12 11.81 29.10 10.36
CA ILE A 12 12.12 27.95 9.51
C ILE A 12 12.09 26.67 10.36
N PHE A 13 10.94 26.38 10.96
CA PHE A 13 10.69 25.07 11.58
C PHE A 13 9.21 24.68 11.48
N MET A 14 8.62 24.88 10.30
CA MET A 14 7.19 24.61 10.08
C MET A 14 6.88 24.12 8.65
N ILE A 15 7.82 23.43 7.99
CA ILE A 15 7.63 22.94 6.61
C ILE A 15 7.75 21.41 6.47
N MET A 16 8.19 20.68 7.50
CA MET A 16 8.49 19.24 7.37
C MET A 16 7.35 18.28 7.81
N LEU A 17 6.09 18.74 7.83
CA LEU A 17 4.92 17.87 8.11
C LEU A 17 4.12 17.55 6.84
N GLN A 18 4.79 17.33 5.70
CA GLN A 18 4.13 16.72 4.54
C GLN A 18 4.05 15.19 4.72
N SER A 19 3.20 14.77 5.66
CA SER A 19 2.53 13.47 5.62
C SER A 19 1.77 13.37 4.30
N CYS A 20 1.75 12.21 3.64
CA CYS A 20 1.11 11.91 2.34
C CYS A 20 -0.02 12.90 1.96
N HIS A 21 0.33 14.06 1.42
CA HIS A 21 -0.63 15.09 1.05
C HIS A 21 -0.99 14.82 -0.40
N SER A 22 -1.92 13.88 -0.58
CA SER A 22 -2.53 13.54 -1.85
C SER A 22 -3.09 14.81 -2.48
N GLN A 23 -2.37 15.32 -3.48
CA GLN A 23 -2.94 16.03 -4.61
C GLN A 23 -4.14 15.21 -5.04
N SER A 24 -5.36 15.75 -4.90
CA SER A 24 -6.62 15.04 -5.17
C SER A 24 -6.47 14.21 -6.45
N ASN A 25 -6.19 12.91 -6.28
CA ASN A 25 -5.70 12.12 -7.38
C ASN A 25 -6.80 12.02 -8.41
N ASP A 26 -6.48 12.51 -9.60
CA ASP A 26 -7.29 12.28 -10.78
C ASP A 26 -7.45 10.76 -10.94
N LEU A 27 -8.64 10.26 -10.58
CA LEU A 27 -8.94 8.83 -10.63
C LEU A 27 -8.77 8.30 -12.06
N ASP A 28 -9.02 9.14 -13.08
CA ASP A 28 -8.80 8.77 -14.46
C ASP A 28 -7.32 8.49 -14.76
N SER A 29 -6.40 9.29 -14.21
CA SER A 29 -4.96 9.05 -14.33
C SER A 29 -4.51 7.75 -13.65
N VAL A 30 -5.04 7.46 -12.45
CA VAL A 30 -4.76 6.20 -11.73
C VAL A 30 -5.29 5.01 -12.54
N ILE A 31 -6.53 5.10 -13.04
CA ILE A 31 -7.14 4.05 -13.86
C ILE A 31 -6.34 3.85 -15.16
N ALA A 32 -6.01 4.92 -15.87
CA ALA A 32 -5.24 4.84 -17.11
C ALA A 32 -3.88 4.16 -16.89
N LYS A 33 -3.21 4.43 -15.77
CA LYS A 33 -1.93 3.79 -15.42
C LYS A 33 -2.06 2.28 -15.23
N TYR A 34 -3.15 1.80 -14.62
CA TYR A 34 -3.29 0.40 -14.20
C TYR A 34 -4.29 -0.42 -15.02
N ASP A 35 -4.92 0.15 -16.05
CA ASP A 35 -6.01 -0.52 -16.78
C ASP A 35 -5.58 -1.87 -17.36
N HIS A 36 -4.36 -1.93 -17.89
CA HIS A 36 -3.78 -3.13 -18.52
C HIS A 36 -2.71 -3.81 -17.67
N THR A 37 -2.49 -3.38 -16.43
CA THR A 37 -1.49 -4.00 -15.55
C THR A 37 -1.93 -5.40 -15.13
N ASP A 38 -1.00 -6.36 -15.21
CA ASP A 38 -1.19 -7.70 -14.65
C ASP A 38 -0.85 -7.72 -13.16
N PHE A 39 -1.84 -8.07 -12.33
CA PHE A 39 -1.68 -8.23 -10.88
C PHE A 39 -1.73 -9.70 -10.45
N SER A 40 -1.62 -10.65 -11.39
CA SER A 40 -1.69 -12.10 -11.11
C SER A 40 -0.66 -12.55 -10.08
N GLY A 41 0.51 -11.94 -10.05
CA GLY A 41 1.57 -12.21 -9.07
C GLY A 41 1.22 -11.85 -7.63
N LEU A 42 0.12 -11.12 -7.41
CA LEU A 42 -0.40 -10.74 -6.10
C LEU A 42 -1.71 -11.46 -5.74
N LYS A 43 -2.17 -12.45 -6.53
CA LYS A 43 -3.40 -13.19 -6.22
C LYS A 43 -3.41 -13.70 -4.78
N ASN A 44 -4.56 -13.55 -4.13
CA ASN A 44 -4.77 -13.87 -2.71
C ASN A 44 -3.93 -13.07 -1.71
N ALA A 45 -3.32 -11.94 -2.11
CA ALA A 45 -2.52 -11.10 -1.24
C ALA A 45 -3.17 -9.74 -0.97
N SER A 46 -2.85 -9.17 0.17
CA SER A 46 -3.13 -7.79 0.54
C SER A 46 -1.81 -7.20 1.07
N VAL A 47 -1.45 -6.03 0.56
CA VAL A 47 -0.21 -5.34 0.92
C VAL A 47 -0.49 -3.86 1.04
N TYR A 48 0.02 -3.25 2.10
CA TYR A 48 -0.02 -1.80 2.25
C TYR A 48 1.19 -1.25 3.00
N ARG A 49 1.62 -0.06 2.59
CA ARG A 49 2.65 0.71 3.30
C ARG A 49 2.05 1.31 4.56
N ARG A 50 2.66 1.04 5.72
CA ARG A 50 2.15 1.50 7.01
C ARG A 50 2.80 2.79 7.47
N SER A 51 4.13 2.86 7.41
CA SER A 51 4.93 3.97 7.93
C SER A 51 6.35 3.95 7.36
N LEU A 52 7.16 4.94 7.76
CA LEU A 52 8.62 4.83 7.72
C LEU A 52 9.09 3.69 8.63
N GLY A 53 10.24 3.11 8.33
CA GLY A 53 10.86 2.06 9.12
C GLY A 53 11.72 2.57 10.26
N ASN A 54 12.40 1.62 10.92
CA ASN A 54 13.22 1.90 12.09
C ASN A 54 14.65 2.32 11.71
N GLN A 55 15.06 1.98 10.48
CA GLN A 55 16.35 2.36 9.92
C GLN A 55 16.20 3.52 8.93
N ASP A 56 17.32 4.18 8.63
CA ASP A 56 17.32 5.22 7.62
C ASP A 56 16.96 4.64 6.24
N ASN A 57 16.09 5.37 5.54
CA ASN A 57 15.62 5.01 4.21
C ASN A 57 14.98 3.62 4.11
N THR A 58 14.19 3.25 5.12
CA THR A 58 13.33 2.08 5.08
C THR A 58 11.86 2.46 5.26
N SER A 59 10.99 1.60 4.77
CA SER A 59 9.54 1.68 4.98
C SER A 59 9.02 0.36 5.55
N ILE A 60 7.97 0.47 6.38
CA ILE A 60 7.26 -0.70 6.92
C ILE A 60 6.04 -1.00 6.06
N TYR A 61 5.93 -2.26 5.68
CA TYR A 61 4.82 -2.82 4.91
C TYR A 61 4.13 -3.91 5.71
N PHE A 62 2.81 -3.96 5.60
CA PHE A 62 2.02 -5.06 6.13
C PHE A 62 1.65 -5.97 4.97
N VAL A 63 1.93 -7.27 5.13
CA VAL A 63 1.67 -8.31 4.13
C VAL A 63 0.72 -9.34 4.74
N ASN A 64 -0.39 -9.61 4.08
CA ASN A 64 -1.39 -10.58 4.51
C ASN A 64 -2.04 -11.32 3.33
N ILE A 65 -2.71 -12.42 3.64
CA ILE A 65 -3.65 -13.06 2.71
C ILE A 65 -4.89 -12.17 2.57
N TYR A 66 -5.46 -12.07 1.38
CA TYR A 66 -6.70 -11.34 1.13
C TYR A 66 -7.83 -11.83 2.06
N ARG A 67 -8.42 -10.90 2.83
CA ARG A 67 -9.44 -11.19 3.85
C ARG A 67 -9.03 -12.28 4.86
N GLY A 68 -7.72 -12.48 5.07
CA GLY A 68 -7.19 -13.37 6.09
C GLY A 68 -7.67 -12.95 7.49
N LYS A 69 -7.92 -13.93 8.35
CA LYS A 69 -8.32 -13.71 9.76
C LYS A 69 -7.13 -13.41 10.67
N CYS A 70 -5.92 -13.75 10.22
CA CYS A 70 -4.68 -13.54 10.96
C CYS A 70 -4.19 -12.09 10.85
N SER A 71 -3.40 -11.67 11.82
CA SER A 71 -2.64 -10.41 11.73
C SER A 71 -1.64 -10.47 10.56
N PRO A 72 -1.25 -9.32 10.00
CA PRO A 72 -0.26 -9.27 8.92
C PRO A 72 1.15 -9.57 9.42
N TYR A 73 2.01 -9.99 8.48
CA TYR A 73 3.46 -9.91 8.64
C TYR A 73 3.88 -8.44 8.59
N VAL A 74 4.82 -8.06 9.45
CA VAL A 74 5.46 -6.73 9.43
C VAL A 74 6.78 -6.88 8.71
N VAL A 75 6.94 -6.18 7.59
CA VAL A 75 8.14 -6.27 6.76
C VAL A 75 8.77 -4.90 6.63
N GLU A 76 10.05 -4.80 6.97
CA GLU A 76 10.85 -3.61 6.76
C GLU A 76 11.69 -3.78 5.49
N LEU A 77 11.60 -2.81 4.58
CA LEU A 77 12.26 -2.86 3.28
C LEU A 77 13.02 -1.56 3.05
N ASN A 78 14.24 -1.67 2.52
CA ASN A 78 15.07 -0.53 2.16
C ASN A 78 14.54 0.11 0.87
N ASP A 79 14.24 1.40 0.94
CA ASP A 79 13.51 2.10 -0.11
C ASP A 79 14.35 2.33 -1.39
N ASP A 80 15.68 2.32 -1.31
CA ASP A 80 16.56 2.40 -2.49
C ASP A 80 16.76 1.04 -3.15
N SER A 81 17.34 0.10 -2.40
CA SER A 81 17.74 -1.22 -2.91
C SER A 81 16.56 -2.16 -3.14
N LYS A 82 15.39 -1.84 -2.55
CA LYS A 82 14.21 -2.70 -2.45
C LYS A 82 14.49 -4.03 -1.74
N ALA A 83 15.60 -4.14 -1.01
CA ALA A 83 15.94 -5.32 -0.24
C ALA A 83 15.14 -5.38 1.06
N ILE A 84 14.71 -6.58 1.43
CA ILE A 84 14.10 -6.83 2.74
C ILE A 84 15.17 -6.76 3.82
N VAL A 85 14.91 -5.91 4.80
CA VAL A 85 15.75 -5.74 6.00
C VAL A 85 15.31 -6.73 7.07
N GLU A 86 14.01 -6.78 7.38
CA GLU A 86 13.46 -7.65 8.42
C GLU A 86 12.05 -8.13 8.04
N ILE A 87 11.72 -9.37 8.40
CA ILE A 87 10.36 -9.91 8.40
C ILE A 87 10.04 -10.35 9.82
N SER A 88 9.02 -9.75 10.42
CA SER A 88 8.53 -10.09 11.75
C SER A 88 7.15 -10.75 11.67
N ASN A 89 7.07 -11.96 12.23
CA ASN A 89 5.84 -12.75 12.34
C ASN A 89 5.23 -12.73 13.76
N LYS A 90 5.71 -11.85 14.66
CA LYS A 90 5.24 -11.81 16.07
C LYS A 90 3.73 -11.64 16.18
N LEU A 91 3.13 -10.77 15.35
CA LEU A 91 1.68 -10.56 15.32
C LEU A 91 0.93 -11.77 14.74
N VAL A 92 1.51 -12.40 13.72
CA VAL A 92 0.98 -13.63 13.11
C VAL A 92 0.90 -14.74 14.14
N LEU A 93 2.01 -15.05 14.81
CA LEU A 93 2.07 -16.09 15.85
C LEU A 93 1.10 -15.80 17.00
N LYS A 94 0.96 -14.53 17.41
CA LYS A 94 -0.01 -14.14 18.45
C LYS A 94 -1.46 -14.39 18.03
N SER A 95 -1.81 -14.14 16.78
CA SER A 95 -3.20 -14.25 16.30
C SER A 95 -3.59 -15.63 15.79
N CYS A 96 -2.64 -16.41 15.26
CA CYS A 96 -2.92 -17.68 14.57
C CYS A 96 -2.07 -18.86 15.05
N GLY A 97 -1.12 -18.65 15.99
CA GLY A 97 -0.29 -19.70 16.59
C GLY A 97 0.76 -20.31 15.67
N LYS A 98 0.72 -20.03 14.36
CA LYS A 98 1.67 -20.50 13.35
C LYS A 98 1.72 -19.53 12.16
N ASP A 99 2.79 -19.64 11.40
CA ASP A 99 2.92 -18.96 10.11
C ASP A 99 1.91 -19.48 9.08
N TYR A 100 1.43 -18.57 8.23
CA TYR A 100 0.53 -18.87 7.10
C TYR A 100 1.11 -18.45 5.74
N LEU A 101 2.24 -17.75 5.73
CA LEU A 101 3.09 -17.53 4.56
C LEU A 101 4.52 -17.90 4.90
N SER A 102 5.21 -18.53 3.97
CA SER A 102 6.65 -18.71 4.02
C SER A 102 7.38 -17.40 3.70
N ARG A 103 8.65 -17.32 4.09
CA ARG A 103 9.52 -16.19 3.74
C ARG A 103 9.60 -15.95 2.24
N ALA A 104 9.73 -17.01 1.44
CA ALA A 104 9.81 -16.92 -0.01
C ALA A 104 8.52 -16.37 -0.64
N GLU A 105 7.35 -16.70 -0.08
CA GLU A 105 6.08 -16.13 -0.53
C GLU A 105 5.98 -14.64 -0.23
N ILE A 106 6.41 -14.21 0.97
CA ILE A 106 6.45 -12.79 1.36
C ILE A 106 7.39 -11.99 0.45
N GLU A 107 8.59 -12.53 0.19
CA GLU A 107 9.57 -11.94 -0.72
C GLU A 107 8.99 -11.75 -2.12
N LYS A 108 8.37 -12.79 -2.69
CA LYS A 108 7.73 -12.75 -4.00
C LYS A 108 6.59 -11.73 -4.07
N ILE A 109 5.76 -11.66 -3.03
CA ILE A 109 4.65 -10.69 -2.94
C ILE A 109 5.20 -9.27 -2.95
N LEU A 110 6.22 -8.98 -2.13
CA LEU A 110 6.79 -7.64 -2.02
C LEU A 110 7.54 -7.21 -3.28
N GLU A 111 8.29 -8.11 -3.90
CA GLU A 111 8.98 -7.86 -5.16
C GLU A 111 8.00 -7.37 -6.25
N LYS A 112 6.81 -7.98 -6.32
CA LYS A 112 5.75 -7.51 -7.24
C LYS A 112 5.13 -6.21 -6.78
N TYR A 113 4.81 -6.08 -5.50
CA TYR A 113 4.14 -4.92 -4.94
C TYR A 113 4.89 -3.60 -5.19
N VAL A 114 6.21 -3.58 -4.94
CA VAL A 114 7.01 -2.34 -5.00
C VAL A 114 7.06 -1.71 -6.39
N LEU A 115 6.76 -2.47 -7.45
CA LEU A 115 6.71 -1.98 -8.82
C LEU A 115 5.51 -1.06 -9.08
N TYR A 116 4.44 -1.19 -8.30
CA TYR A 116 3.21 -0.45 -8.56
C TYR A 116 3.23 0.97 -8.01
N ASN A 117 3.98 1.25 -6.95
CA ASN A 117 3.94 2.55 -6.26
C ASN A 117 2.51 2.93 -5.82
N LEU A 118 1.88 2.04 -5.06
CA LEU A 118 0.56 2.22 -4.44
C LEU A 118 0.70 2.21 -2.92
N CYS A 119 -0.21 2.87 -2.18
CA CYS A 119 -0.27 2.76 -0.72
C CYS A 119 -0.93 1.46 -0.26
N LEU A 120 -1.94 0.97 -0.98
CA LEU A 120 -2.65 -0.26 -0.70
C LEU A 120 -3.04 -0.96 -2.00
N ILE A 121 -2.80 -2.27 -2.04
CA ILE A 121 -3.33 -3.18 -3.04
C ILE A 121 -3.81 -4.47 -2.39
N GLN A 122 -4.94 -4.96 -2.85
CA GLN A 122 -5.47 -6.27 -2.48
C GLN A 122 -5.95 -6.96 -3.74
N VAL A 123 -5.65 -8.25 -3.89
CA VAL A 123 -6.10 -9.05 -5.02
C VAL A 123 -6.73 -10.32 -4.46
N ASP A 124 -7.99 -10.56 -4.81
CA ASP A 124 -8.68 -11.77 -4.41
C ASP A 124 -8.22 -13.00 -5.23
N ASN A 125 -8.83 -14.16 -4.99
CA ASN A 125 -8.46 -15.40 -5.67
C ASN A 125 -8.89 -15.39 -7.15
N GLU A 126 -9.94 -14.62 -7.44
CA GLU A 126 -10.60 -14.50 -8.72
C GLU A 126 -9.91 -13.46 -9.63
N GLY A 127 -9.05 -12.62 -9.04
CA GLY A 127 -8.25 -11.61 -9.71
C GLY A 127 -8.88 -10.22 -9.74
N ASN A 128 -9.90 -9.98 -8.91
CA ASN A 128 -10.40 -8.62 -8.68
C ASN A 128 -9.35 -7.84 -7.88
N VAL A 129 -9.11 -6.59 -8.28
CA VAL A 129 -8.04 -5.76 -7.74
C VAL A 129 -8.64 -4.58 -7.00
N TYR A 130 -8.25 -4.40 -5.75
CA TYR A 130 -8.71 -3.35 -4.86
C TYR A 130 -7.52 -2.45 -4.55
N ILE A 131 -7.61 -1.16 -4.88
CA ILE A 131 -6.49 -0.24 -4.70
C ILE A 131 -6.89 1.01 -3.93
N ASN A 132 -5.94 1.52 -3.16
CA ASN A 132 -5.93 2.90 -2.72
C ASN A 132 -4.53 3.48 -2.98
N PRO A 133 -4.40 4.46 -3.89
CA PRO A 133 -3.10 5.01 -4.23
C PRO A 133 -2.47 5.80 -3.07
N ASP A 134 -3.28 6.36 -2.17
CA ASP A 134 -2.84 7.40 -1.22
C ASP A 134 -2.91 7.00 0.25
N ARG A 135 -3.75 6.02 0.58
CA ARG A 135 -4.00 5.62 1.98
C ARG A 135 -3.95 4.12 2.15
N SER A 136 -3.58 3.70 3.36
CA SER A 136 -3.39 2.30 3.74
C SER A 136 -4.63 1.68 4.40
N ASP A 137 -5.77 2.36 4.42
CA ASP A 137 -6.95 1.98 5.20
C ASP A 137 -7.95 1.14 4.39
N LEU A 138 -8.49 1.71 3.32
CA LEU A 138 -9.62 1.17 2.59
C LEU A 138 -9.45 1.37 1.08
N PRO A 139 -9.71 0.35 0.25
CA PRO A 139 -9.70 0.54 -1.20
C PRO A 139 -10.78 1.54 -1.62
N ILE A 140 -10.40 2.47 -2.50
CA ILE A 140 -11.30 3.45 -3.11
C ILE A 140 -11.65 3.09 -4.55
N LEU A 141 -10.84 2.25 -5.17
CA LEU A 141 -11.00 1.73 -6.52
C LEU A 141 -11.04 0.21 -6.51
N LEU A 142 -11.88 -0.34 -7.35
CA LEU A 142 -12.03 -1.77 -7.61
C LEU A 142 -11.99 -2.00 -9.12
N ARG A 143 -11.03 -2.80 -9.59
CA ARG A 143 -11.01 -3.35 -10.95
C ARG A 143 -11.58 -4.76 -10.92
N LYS A 144 -12.74 -4.94 -11.55
CA LYS A 144 -13.41 -6.23 -11.66
C LYS A 144 -12.68 -7.14 -12.65
N SER A 145 -12.50 -8.41 -12.28
CA SER A 145 -12.03 -9.47 -13.16
C SER A 145 -13.15 -9.99 -14.06
N SER A 146 -12.79 -10.60 -15.19
CA SER A 146 -13.77 -11.30 -16.04
C SER A 146 -14.26 -12.62 -15.44
N SER A 147 -13.52 -13.20 -14.49
CA SER A 147 -13.75 -14.55 -13.98
C SER A 147 -14.96 -14.65 -13.06
N SER A 148 -15.21 -13.64 -12.23
CA SER A 148 -16.34 -13.63 -11.31
C SER A 148 -16.63 -12.21 -10.79
N PRO A 149 -17.87 -11.94 -10.33
CA PRO A 149 -18.15 -10.70 -9.60
C PRO A 149 -17.51 -10.73 -8.20
N PRO A 150 -16.92 -9.61 -7.74
CA PRO A 150 -16.39 -9.52 -6.39
C PRO A 150 -17.52 -9.55 -5.35
N GLY A 151 -17.31 -10.26 -4.24
CA GLY A 151 -18.34 -10.47 -3.21
C GLY A 151 -18.79 -9.19 -2.49
N ASP A 152 -18.04 -8.10 -2.60
CA ASP A 152 -18.33 -6.78 -2.03
C ASP A 152 -18.65 -5.70 -3.08
N ILE A 153 -19.02 -6.09 -4.30
CA ILE A 153 -19.39 -5.15 -5.37
C ILE A 153 -20.47 -4.13 -4.93
N GLY A 154 -21.33 -4.50 -3.98
CA GLY A 154 -22.35 -3.63 -3.42
C GLY A 154 -21.82 -2.38 -2.70
N LEU A 155 -20.56 -2.40 -2.24
CA LEU A 155 -19.88 -1.25 -1.63
C LEU A 155 -19.31 -0.27 -2.66
N PHE A 156 -19.40 -0.61 -3.94
CA PHE A 156 -18.85 0.17 -5.03
C PHE A 156 -19.94 0.53 -6.06
N LYS A 157 -19.72 1.59 -6.82
CA LYS A 157 -20.54 2.00 -7.97
C LYS A 157 -19.71 2.00 -9.23
N ALA A 158 -20.30 1.62 -10.35
CA ALA A 158 -19.62 1.59 -11.65
C ALA A 158 -19.10 2.99 -12.00
N TYR A 159 -17.91 3.05 -12.60
CA TYR A 159 -17.28 4.30 -12.98
C TYR A 159 -16.81 4.30 -14.44
N LYS A 160 -15.86 3.42 -14.80
CA LYS A 160 -15.25 3.42 -16.15
C LYS A 160 -14.80 2.01 -16.55
N GLY A 161 -15.40 1.44 -17.60
CA GLY A 161 -15.08 0.08 -18.02
C GLY A 161 -15.29 -0.92 -16.88
N ASN A 162 -14.24 -1.68 -16.54
CA ASN A 162 -14.25 -2.63 -15.43
C ASN A 162 -13.90 -2.00 -14.06
N TRP A 163 -13.80 -0.67 -13.99
CA TRP A 163 -13.48 0.06 -12.76
C TRP A 163 -14.72 0.58 -12.05
N TYR A 164 -14.66 0.45 -10.73
CA TYR A 164 -15.68 0.88 -9.79
C TYR A 164 -15.04 1.75 -8.71
N ILE A 165 -15.79 2.75 -8.24
CA ILE A 165 -15.39 3.62 -7.14
C ILE A 165 -16.21 3.30 -5.90
N ARG A 166 -15.60 3.41 -4.72
CA ARG A 166 -16.30 3.17 -3.45
C ARG A 166 -17.45 4.17 -3.28
N LYS A 167 -18.57 3.71 -2.71
CA LYS A 167 -19.74 4.55 -2.36
C LYS A 167 -19.48 5.43 -1.14
#